data_AF-A0A0G0XN48-F1
#
_entry.id   AF-A0A0G0XN48-F1
#
_cell.length_a   1.000
_cell.length_b   1.000
_cell.length_c   1.000
_cell.angle_alpha   90.00
_cell.angle_beta   90.00
_cell.angle_gamma   90.00
#
_symmetry.space_group_name_H-M   'P 1'
#
loop_
_entity.id
_entity.type
_entity.pdbx_description
1 polymer ?
#
loop_
_entity_poly.entity_id
_entity_poly.type
_entity_poly.pdbx_seq_one_letter_code
_entity_poly.pdbx_strand_id
1 'polypeptide(L)'
;MKTINELNSKAWYRLLKVFFILVFIFIIVAYVEMISTKMMDNINLEKSTIKCESGNKETSLKDAGILPSIYYIDSHTDYLIRTRCGKIKFIPSENKFSNIINNEGDYSVDLIYYNDWIGMIVRITIFIILLSAIFEIIRRIFYYIALGKINPSEKNLFKKFMKK
;
A
#
# COMPACT_ATOMS: atom_id res chain seq x y z
N MET A 1 30.25 -31.80 20.44
CA MET A 1 29.80 -30.70 19.54
C MET A 1 28.29 -30.63 19.64
N LYS A 2 27.71 -29.49 20.00
CA LYS A 2 26.26 -29.41 20.27
C LYS A 2 25.46 -29.70 19.01
N THR A 3 24.39 -30.49 19.14
CA THR A 3 23.51 -30.85 18.02
C THR A 3 22.23 -29.98 18.02
N ILE A 4 21.53 -29.89 16.89
CA ILE A 4 20.20 -29.21 16.82
C ILE A 4 19.24 -29.79 17.87
N ASN A 5 19.32 -31.09 18.13
CA ASN A 5 18.51 -31.78 19.13
C ASN A 5 18.78 -31.28 20.55
N GLU A 6 20.04 -30.99 20.88
CA GLU A 6 20.42 -30.39 22.17
C GLU A 6 19.95 -28.94 22.31
N LEU A 7 19.79 -28.18 21.21
CA LEU A 7 19.14 -26.87 21.29
C LEU A 7 17.64 -27.04 21.50
N ASN A 8 16.99 -27.92 20.73
CA ASN A 8 15.54 -28.16 20.82
C ASN A 8 15.07 -28.68 22.19
N SER A 9 15.95 -29.30 22.98
CA SER A 9 15.61 -29.70 24.35
C SER A 9 15.58 -28.52 25.33
N LYS A 10 16.24 -27.40 25.02
CA LYS A 10 16.31 -26.25 25.92
C LYS A 10 15.05 -25.39 25.85
N ALA A 11 14.46 -25.12 27.01
CA ALA A 11 13.24 -24.31 27.12
C ALA A 11 13.41 -22.90 26.52
N TRP A 12 14.52 -22.22 26.81
CA TRP A 12 14.79 -20.88 26.27
C TRP A 12 14.83 -20.84 24.73
N TYR A 13 15.30 -21.91 24.09
CA TYR A 13 15.36 -21.98 22.63
C TYR A 13 13.98 -22.21 22.02
N ARG A 14 13.12 -22.99 22.68
CA ARG A 14 11.70 -23.13 22.27
C ARG A 14 10.97 -21.80 22.38
N LEU A 15 11.18 -21.06 23.47
CA LEU A 15 10.60 -19.73 23.65
C LEU A 15 11.09 -18.76 22.57
N LEU A 16 12.39 -18.77 22.26
CA LEU A 16 12.97 -17.95 21.20
C LEU A 16 12.31 -18.23 19.83
N LYS A 17 12.04 -19.50 19.50
CA LYS A 17 11.32 -19.86 18.26
C LYS A 17 9.91 -19.29 18.22
N VAL A 18 9.16 -19.42 19.31
CA VAL A 18 7.80 -18.88 19.40
C VAL A 18 7.83 -17.37 19.24
N PHE A 19 8.72 -16.69 19.96
CA PHE A 19 8.91 -15.25 19.84
C PHE A 19 9.26 -14.83 18.40
N PHE A 20 10.16 -15.56 17.75
CA PHE A 20 10.55 -15.30 16.36
C PHE A 20 9.38 -15.42 15.38
N ILE A 21 8.54 -16.45 15.52
CA ILE A 21 7.33 -16.63 14.70
C ILE A 21 6.32 -15.50 14.98
N LEU A 22 6.13 -15.11 16.25
CA LEU A 22 5.23 -14.01 16.60
C LEU A 22 5.68 -12.69 15.99
N VAL A 23 6.98 -12.38 16.03
CA VAL A 23 7.53 -11.18 15.38
C VAL A 23 7.34 -11.23 13.86
N PHE A 24 7.55 -12.40 13.23
CA PHE A 24 7.30 -12.56 11.80
C PHE A 24 5.85 -12.25 11.42
N ILE A 25 4.89 -12.83 12.16
CA ILE A 25 3.46 -12.61 11.93
C ILE A 25 3.11 -11.14 12.18
N PHE A 26 3.62 -10.55 13.26
CA PHE A 26 3.38 -9.15 13.59
C PHE A 26 3.84 -8.21 12.46
N ILE A 27 5.03 -8.43 11.89
CA ILE A 27 5.54 -7.64 10.76
C ILE A 27 4.63 -7.77 9.53
N ILE A 28 4.14 -8.98 9.23
CA ILE A 28 3.21 -9.19 8.11
C ILE A 28 1.91 -8.41 8.35
N VAL A 29 1.32 -8.54 9.53
CA VAL A 29 0.05 -7.85 9.87
C VAL A 29 0.22 -6.34 9.78
N ALA A 30 1.27 -5.78 10.38
CA ALA A 30 1.56 -4.35 10.34
C ALA A 30 1.76 -3.84 8.90
N TYR A 31 2.42 -4.63 8.05
CA TYR A 31 2.62 -4.27 6.64
C TYR A 31 1.31 -4.30 5.84
N VAL A 32 0.47 -5.31 6.07
CA VAL A 32 -0.86 -5.41 5.44
C VAL A 32 -1.74 -4.24 5.86
N GLU A 33 -1.77 -3.88 7.14
CA GLU A 33 -2.52 -2.73 7.65
C GLU A 33 -2.06 -1.43 6.97
N MET A 34 -0.74 -1.18 6.92
CA MET A 34 -0.17 0.01 6.28
C MET A 34 -0.49 0.12 4.77
N ILE A 35 -0.58 -1.01 4.06
CA ILE A 35 -0.98 -1.01 2.64
C ILE A 35 -2.48 -0.78 2.49
N SER A 36 -3.28 -1.37 3.38
CA SER A 36 -4.73 -1.28 3.32
C SER A 36 -5.22 0.17 3.41
N THR A 37 -4.56 1.00 4.23
CA THR A 37 -4.89 2.43 4.35
C THR A 37 -4.54 3.24 3.10
N LYS A 38 -3.62 2.77 2.24
CA LYS A 38 -3.24 3.45 0.99
C LYS A 38 -4.11 3.04 -0.21
N MET A 39 -4.99 2.06 -0.03
CA MET A 39 -5.73 1.47 -1.15
C MET A 39 -6.91 2.34 -1.60
N MET A 40 -7.38 3.26 -0.76
CA MET A 40 -8.50 4.17 -1.07
C MET A 40 -8.12 5.28 -2.06
N ASP A 41 -6.88 5.33 -2.53
CA ASP A 41 -6.32 6.50 -3.20
C ASP A 41 -6.27 6.39 -4.74
N ASN A 42 -6.71 5.26 -5.31
CA ASN A 42 -6.64 5.07 -6.77
C ASN A 42 -7.95 5.54 -7.46
N ILE A 43 -7.96 6.81 -7.86
CA ILE A 43 -9.04 7.39 -8.67
C ILE A 43 -8.91 6.90 -10.12
N ASN A 44 -9.98 6.33 -10.67
CA ASN A 44 -10.04 5.98 -12.08
C ASN A 44 -10.39 7.22 -12.91
N LEU A 45 -9.37 7.90 -13.43
CA LEU A 45 -9.52 9.16 -14.18
C LEU A 45 -10.36 9.03 -15.45
N GLU A 46 -10.43 7.83 -16.04
CA GLU A 46 -11.22 7.58 -17.26
C GLU A 46 -12.71 7.45 -16.95
N LYS A 47 -13.03 6.80 -15.83
CA LYS A 47 -14.42 6.59 -15.40
C LYS A 47 -14.97 7.74 -14.56
N SER A 48 -14.12 8.51 -13.92
CA SER A 48 -14.53 9.64 -13.09
C SER A 48 -14.92 10.82 -14.00
N THR A 49 -16.09 11.42 -13.73
CA THR A 49 -16.68 12.44 -14.60
C THR A 49 -16.95 13.74 -13.85
N ILE A 50 -16.93 14.84 -14.60
CA ILE A 50 -17.37 16.14 -14.16
C ILE A 50 -18.71 16.41 -14.85
N LYS A 51 -19.73 16.78 -14.07
CA LYS A 51 -21.05 17.18 -14.57
C LYS A 51 -21.22 18.68 -14.33
N CYS A 52 -21.38 19.44 -15.40
CA CYS A 52 -21.68 20.87 -15.32
C CYS A 52 -23.20 21.08 -15.29
N GLU A 53 -23.71 21.83 -14.32
CA GLU A 53 -25.17 22.08 -14.21
C GLU A 53 -25.75 22.84 -15.41
N SER A 54 -24.95 23.72 -16.04
CA SER A 54 -25.43 24.65 -17.07
C SER A 54 -25.56 24.06 -18.48
N GLY A 55 -25.44 22.74 -18.65
CA GLY A 55 -25.77 22.13 -19.95
C GLY A 55 -25.19 20.76 -20.18
N ASN A 56 -25.72 19.73 -19.50
CA ASN A 56 -25.65 18.28 -19.77
C ASN A 56 -24.37 17.73 -20.42
N LYS A 57 -23.23 18.39 -20.23
CA LYS A 57 -21.95 17.98 -20.77
C LYS A 57 -21.21 17.29 -19.65
N GLU A 58 -21.20 15.97 -19.73
CA GLU A 58 -20.32 15.14 -18.92
C GLU A 58 -18.98 15.02 -19.64
N THR A 59 -17.88 15.20 -18.92
CA THR A 59 -16.53 15.00 -19.46
C THR A 59 -15.72 14.21 -18.46
N SER A 60 -14.93 13.24 -18.93
CA SER A 60 -14.04 12.48 -18.05
C SER A 60 -12.95 13.41 -17.49
N LEU A 61 -12.50 13.14 -16.27
CA LEU A 61 -11.40 13.89 -15.65
C LEU A 61 -10.11 13.80 -16.48
N LYS A 62 -9.88 12.64 -17.11
CA LYS A 62 -8.75 12.43 -18.03
C LYS A 62 -8.82 13.33 -19.26
N ASP A 63 -9.96 13.39 -19.94
CA ASP A 63 -10.15 14.28 -21.09
C ASP A 63 -10.08 15.74 -20.66
N ALA A 64 -10.43 16.00 -19.39
CA ALA A 64 -10.28 17.30 -18.80
C ALA A 64 -8.81 17.69 -18.52
N GLY A 65 -7.86 16.76 -18.62
CA GLY A 65 -6.47 17.02 -18.22
C GLY A 65 -6.35 17.35 -16.72
N ILE A 66 -7.33 16.94 -15.92
CA ILE A 66 -7.39 17.19 -14.50
C ILE A 66 -6.86 15.95 -13.77
N LEU A 67 -5.84 16.17 -12.95
CA LEU A 67 -5.28 15.17 -12.05
C LEU A 67 -5.73 15.53 -10.63
N PRO A 68 -6.90 15.06 -10.17
CA PRO A 68 -7.36 15.36 -8.83
C PRO A 68 -6.34 14.82 -7.82
N SER A 69 -5.93 15.66 -6.89
CA SER A 69 -5.30 15.20 -5.66
C SER A 69 -6.33 14.37 -4.88
N ILE A 70 -5.87 13.26 -4.33
CA ILE A 70 -6.68 12.29 -3.58
C ILE A 70 -7.47 12.95 -2.44
N TYR A 71 -6.93 14.03 -1.87
CA TYR A 71 -7.46 14.63 -0.64
C TYR A 71 -8.36 15.83 -0.90
N TYR A 72 -8.09 16.62 -1.93
CA TYR A 72 -8.85 17.86 -2.23
C TYR A 72 -8.74 18.22 -3.70
N ILE A 73 -9.82 18.77 -4.26
CA ILE A 73 -9.75 19.57 -5.49
C ILE A 73 -8.99 20.84 -5.11
N ASP A 74 -7.74 20.96 -5.56
CA ASP A 74 -6.97 22.18 -5.32
C ASP A 74 -7.58 23.37 -6.09
N SER A 75 -7.19 24.59 -5.71
CA SER A 75 -7.70 25.81 -6.34
C SER A 75 -7.41 25.88 -7.84
N HIS A 76 -6.34 25.23 -8.30
CA HIS A 76 -6.01 25.18 -9.73
C HIS A 76 -6.97 24.27 -10.50
N THR A 77 -7.30 23.13 -9.93
CA THR A 77 -8.24 22.16 -10.45
C THR A 77 -9.67 22.71 -10.44
N ASP A 78 -10.09 23.36 -9.36
CA ASP A 78 -11.38 24.08 -9.29
C ASP A 78 -11.48 25.13 -10.40
N TYR A 79 -10.42 25.92 -10.61
CA TYR A 79 -10.36 26.89 -11.68
C TYR A 79 -10.48 26.26 -13.09
N LEU A 80 -9.78 25.15 -13.35
CA LEU A 80 -9.87 24.42 -14.62
C LEU A 80 -11.29 23.86 -14.85
N ILE A 81 -11.96 23.37 -13.81
CA ILE A 81 -13.33 22.87 -13.91
C ILE A 81 -14.28 24.02 -14.25
N ARG A 82 -14.19 25.14 -13.52
CA ARG A 82 -15.07 26.31 -13.71
C ARG A 82 -14.90 26.98 -15.08
N THR A 83 -13.67 27.07 -15.58
CA THR A 83 -13.40 27.57 -16.95
C THR A 83 -14.04 26.66 -17.99
N ARG A 84 -13.95 25.33 -17.82
CA ARG A 84 -14.50 24.36 -18.77
C ARG A 84 -16.02 24.27 -18.76
N CYS A 85 -16.64 24.41 -17.58
CA CYS A 85 -18.10 24.51 -17.46
C CYS A 85 -18.67 25.85 -17.97
N GLY A 86 -17.83 26.73 -18.53
CA GLY A 86 -18.26 27.94 -19.24
C GLY A 86 -18.71 29.08 -18.36
N LYS A 87 -18.44 29.02 -17.04
CA LYS A 87 -18.94 30.01 -16.07
C LYS A 87 -17.92 31.09 -15.70
N ILE A 88 -16.64 30.95 -16.06
CA ILE A 88 -15.67 32.04 -15.94
C ILE A 88 -15.71 32.86 -17.23
N LYS A 89 -16.55 33.89 -17.26
CA LYS A 89 -16.37 34.99 -18.22
C LYS A 89 -15.19 35.83 -17.73
N PHE A 90 -14.08 35.77 -18.43
CA PHE A 90 -13.00 36.75 -18.25
C PHE A 90 -13.55 38.11 -18.68
N ILE A 91 -13.89 38.95 -17.70
CA ILE A 91 -14.03 40.39 -17.94
C ILE A 91 -12.65 40.96 -17.59
N PRO A 92 -11.79 41.31 -18.56
CA PRO A 92 -10.57 42.04 -18.27
C PRO A 92 -10.97 43.40 -17.68
N SER A 93 -11.02 43.46 -16.35
CA SER A 93 -11.26 44.67 -15.58
C SER A 93 -9.89 45.29 -15.33
N GLU A 94 -9.59 46.39 -16.01
CA GLU A 94 -8.30 47.06 -15.88
C GLU A 94 -8.04 47.60 -14.46
N ASN A 95 -9.00 47.63 -13.51
CA ASN A 95 -8.71 48.20 -12.18
C ASN A 95 -9.58 47.79 -10.98
N LYS A 96 -10.43 46.76 -11.02
CA LYS A 96 -11.15 46.30 -9.80
C LYS A 96 -11.35 44.79 -9.76
N PHE A 97 -10.65 44.12 -8.84
CA PHE A 97 -10.98 42.78 -8.35
C PHE A 97 -12.15 42.88 -7.37
N SER A 98 -13.38 42.80 -7.88
CA SER A 98 -14.52 42.40 -7.05
C SER A 98 -15.00 41.04 -7.55
N ASN A 99 -14.52 39.98 -6.91
CA ASN A 99 -14.99 38.62 -7.15
C ASN A 99 -16.40 38.50 -6.58
N ILE A 100 -17.43 38.67 -7.41
CA ILE A 100 -18.78 38.20 -7.07
C ILE A 100 -18.73 36.68 -7.23
N ILE A 101 -18.42 35.98 -6.15
CA ILE A 101 -18.49 34.52 -6.09
C ILE A 101 -19.91 34.19 -5.62
N ASN A 102 -20.82 33.95 -6.56
CA ASN A 102 -22.07 33.26 -6.24
C ASN A 102 -21.70 31.79 -5.95
N ASN A 103 -21.50 31.49 -4.66
CA ASN A 103 -21.24 30.15 -4.17
C ASN A 103 -22.55 29.40 -3.98
N GLU A 104 -23.04 28.73 -5.01
CA GLU A 104 -23.98 27.62 -4.89
C GLU A 104 -23.83 26.70 -6.11
N GLY A 105 -23.06 25.61 -5.96
CA GLY A 105 -23.29 24.34 -6.66
C GLY A 105 -23.00 24.20 -8.16
N ASP A 106 -22.13 24.98 -8.79
CA ASP A 106 -22.02 25.02 -10.26
C ASP A 106 -21.65 23.71 -11.02
N TYR A 107 -21.09 22.70 -10.33
CA TYR A 107 -20.68 21.42 -10.90
C TYR A 107 -20.65 20.30 -9.85
N SER A 108 -20.81 19.05 -10.28
CA SER A 108 -20.54 17.87 -9.45
C SER A 108 -19.39 17.05 -10.04
N VAL A 109 -18.59 16.44 -9.17
CA VAL A 109 -17.50 15.54 -9.56
C VAL A 109 -17.83 14.15 -9.04
N ASP A 110 -18.09 13.23 -9.95
CA ASP A 110 -18.33 11.83 -9.63
C ASP A 110 -16.98 11.09 -9.71
N LEU A 111 -16.35 10.88 -8.55
CA LEU A 111 -15.11 10.13 -8.44
C LEU A 111 -15.39 8.62 -8.38
N ILE A 112 -14.83 7.88 -9.34
CA ILE A 112 -14.90 6.43 -9.37
C ILE A 112 -13.57 5.86 -8.92
N TYR A 113 -13.56 5.24 -7.74
CA TYR A 113 -12.40 4.55 -7.20
C TYR A 113 -12.31 3.15 -7.80
N TYR A 114 -11.09 2.70 -8.11
CA TYR A 114 -10.83 1.30 -8.46
C TYR A 114 -9.88 0.68 -7.45
N ASN A 115 -10.30 -0.45 -6.89
CA ASN A 115 -9.46 -1.22 -5.99
C ASN A 115 -8.51 -2.10 -6.81
N ASP A 116 -7.22 -1.74 -6.82
CA ASP A 116 -6.16 -2.57 -7.42
C ASP A 116 -5.77 -3.75 -6.50
N TRP A 117 -6.72 -4.67 -6.30
CA TRP A 117 -6.52 -5.87 -5.47
C TRP A 117 -5.38 -6.75 -5.99
N ILE A 118 -5.19 -6.81 -7.31
CA ILE A 118 -4.12 -7.61 -7.93
C ILE A 118 -2.75 -7.02 -7.57
N GLY A 119 -2.57 -5.70 -7.75
CA GLY A 119 -1.34 -5.03 -7.35
C GLY A 119 -1.05 -5.18 -5.85
N MET A 120 -2.07 -5.14 -5.01
CA MET A 120 -1.94 -5.39 -3.57
C MET A 120 -1.43 -6.81 -3.27
N ILE A 121 -2.06 -7.83 -3.84
CA ILE A 121 -1.67 -9.24 -3.64
C ILE A 121 -0.21 -9.44 -4.06
N VAL A 122 0.17 -8.93 -5.24
CA VAL A 122 1.54 -9.05 -5.76
C VAL A 122 2.56 -8.41 -4.81
N ARG A 123 2.28 -7.20 -4.30
CA ARG A 123 3.17 -6.51 -3.35
C ARG A 123 3.31 -7.28 -2.04
N ILE A 124 2.20 -7.80 -1.50
CA ILE A 124 2.20 -8.61 -0.27
C ILE A 124 3.01 -9.90 -0.48
N THR A 125 2.82 -10.59 -1.60
CA THR A 125 3.57 -11.83 -1.91
C THR A 125 5.07 -11.57 -2.00
N ILE A 126 5.50 -10.53 -2.72
CA ILE A 126 6.92 -10.16 -2.82
C ILE A 126 7.49 -9.83 -1.44
N PHE A 127 6.76 -9.07 -0.62
CA PHE A 127 7.16 -8.74 0.73
C PHE A 127 7.35 -9.98 1.61
N ILE A 128 6.41 -10.94 1.57
CA ILE A 128 6.52 -12.20 2.32
C ILE A 128 7.74 -13.01 1.89
N ILE A 129 8.03 -13.08 0.59
CA ILE A 129 9.22 -13.80 0.07
C ILE A 129 10.50 -13.15 0.58
N LEU A 130 10.63 -11.82 0.48
CA LEU A 130 11.80 -11.09 0.97
C LEU A 130 11.96 -11.23 2.49
N LEU A 131 10.88 -11.09 3.24
CA LEU A 131 10.88 -11.25 4.69
C LEU A 131 11.29 -12.67 5.09
N SER A 132 10.78 -13.68 4.39
CA SER A 132 11.16 -15.09 4.62
C SER A 132 12.65 -15.33 4.37
N ALA A 133 13.21 -14.74 3.32
CA ALA A 133 14.64 -14.82 3.04
C ALA A 133 15.50 -14.18 4.15
N ILE A 134 15.10 -13.01 4.65
CA ILE A 134 15.76 -12.33 5.77
C ILE A 134 15.71 -13.20 7.03
N PHE A 135 14.54 -13.77 7.35
CA PHE A 135 14.36 -14.62 8.52
C PHE A 135 15.22 -15.89 8.44
N GLU A 136 15.37 -16.48 7.25
CA GLU A 136 16.29 -17.59 7.00
C GLU A 136 17.76 -17.20 7.24
N ILE A 137 18.17 -16.00 6.83
CA ILE A 137 19.53 -15.49 7.08
C ILE A 137 19.75 -15.31 8.59
N ILE A 138 18.83 -14.67 9.30
CA ILE A 138 18.91 -14.47 10.76
C ILE A 138 18.99 -15.83 11.47
N ARG A 139 18.18 -16.80 11.05
CA ARG A 139 18.20 -18.17 11.58
C ARG A 139 19.56 -18.83 11.40
N ARG A 140 20.18 -18.69 10.22
CA ARG A 140 21.53 -19.23 9.94
C ARG A 140 22.61 -18.56 10.79
N ILE A 141 22.54 -17.24 10.95
CA ILE A 141 23.47 -16.49 11.82
C ILE A 141 23.33 -16.96 13.27
N PHE A 142 22.10 -17.10 13.75
CA PHE A 142 21.85 -17.63 15.10
C PHE A 142 22.46 -19.03 15.28
N TYR A 143 22.28 -19.93 14.32
CA TYR A 143 22.89 -21.26 14.39
C TYR A 143 24.42 -21.20 14.35
N TYR A 144 24.99 -20.32 13.55
CA TYR A 144 26.43 -20.11 13.52
C TYR A 144 26.96 -19.69 14.90
N ILE A 145 26.30 -18.73 15.56
CA ILE A 145 26.68 -18.27 16.90
C ILE A 145 26.48 -19.37 17.95
N ALA A 146 25.35 -20.06 17.94
CA ALA A 146 24.99 -21.04 18.97
C ALA A 146 25.74 -22.39 18.85
N LEU A 147 26.07 -22.80 17.63
CA LEU A 147 26.65 -24.12 17.31
C LEU A 147 28.08 -24.06 16.76
N GLY A 148 28.57 -22.87 16.38
CA GLY A 148 29.85 -22.70 15.69
C GLY A 148 29.84 -23.21 14.24
N LYS A 149 28.65 -23.40 13.63
CA LYS A 149 28.49 -23.97 12.27
C LYS A 149 27.37 -23.28 11.49
N ILE A 150 27.67 -22.90 10.25
CA ILE A 150 26.72 -22.22 9.34
C ILE A 150 25.61 -23.18 8.85
N ASN A 151 25.92 -24.47 8.71
CA ASN A 151 24.98 -25.48 8.21
C ASN A 151 25.08 -26.76 9.08
N PRO A 152 24.43 -26.80 10.25
CA PRO A 152 24.40 -28.01 11.06
C PRO A 152 23.68 -29.13 10.28
N SER A 153 24.37 -30.24 10.02
CA SER A 153 23.79 -31.32 9.22
C SER A 153 22.68 -32.03 10.00
N GLU A 154 21.48 -32.12 9.41
CA GLU A 154 20.34 -32.87 9.95
C GLU A 154 20.52 -34.41 9.88
N LYS A 155 21.66 -34.89 9.35
CA LYS A 155 21.91 -36.29 8.96
C LYS A 155 21.69 -37.34 10.07
N ASN A 156 21.53 -36.94 11.33
CA ASN A 156 21.25 -37.86 12.44
C ASN A 156 19.76 -37.95 12.85
N LEU A 157 18.86 -37.13 12.29
CA LEU A 157 17.42 -37.20 12.62
C LEU A 157 16.74 -38.35 11.86
N PHE A 158 16.97 -38.47 10.54
CA PHE A 158 16.36 -39.52 9.71
C PHE A 158 16.84 -40.94 10.06
N LYS A 159 18.12 -41.14 10.41
CA LYS A 159 18.65 -42.46 10.82
C LYS A 159 18.05 -42.98 12.13
N LYS A 160 17.55 -42.10 13.00
CA LYS A 160 16.93 -42.50 14.27
C LYS A 160 15.48 -42.93 14.10
N PHE A 161 14.78 -42.47 13.06
CA PHE A 161 13.41 -42.88 12.73
C PHE A 161 13.34 -44.14 11.85
N MET A 162 14.37 -44.45 11.05
CA MET A 162 14.42 -45.71 10.27
C MET A 162 14.90 -46.94 11.06
N LYS A 163 15.28 -46.78 12.33
CA LYS A 163 15.77 -47.90 13.18
C LYS A 163 14.75 -48.35 14.23
N LYS A 164 13.48 -48.00 14.07
CA LYS A 164 12.37 -48.44 14.92
C LYS A 164 11.35 -49.14 14.06
#